data_AF-A0A2S9DWC9-F1
#
_entry.id   AF-A0A2S9DWC9-F1
#
_cell.length_a   1.000
_cell.length_b   1.000
_cell.length_c   1.000
_cell.angle_alpha   90.00
_cell.angle_beta   90.00
_cell.angle_gamma   90.00
#
_symmetry.space_group_name_H-M   'P 1'
#
loop_
_entity.id
_entity.type
_entity.pdbx_description
1 polymer ?
#
loop_
_entity_poly.entity_id
_entity_poly.type
_entity_poly.pdbx_seq_one_letter_code
_entity_poly.pdbx_strand_id
1 'polypeptide(L)'
;MKNHHAGKVLVLALLGLFMLSACSADTASEETTAPVPDATELMPVLSEEAGDADRLPEGFETSEAYTAEALRMLAQSSYGDHFVAEGVNGELCLITVAAPKEQGMEPEVAASTCPPVEHVAENGILLAVTGGESSFDVVTFLLPPDISEQTATETINKLVPNNHTDLRPAVEILSNDSAVLLVMTSETSQELGDFQLPRPNGDSLTIRPLD
;
A
#
# COMPACT_ATOMS: atom_id res chain seq x y z
N MET A 1 -44.55 61.83 61.72
CA MET A 1 -43.98 63.14 62.09
C MET A 1 -42.47 63.05 61.91
N LYS A 2 -41.87 64.03 61.19
CA LYS A 2 -40.54 64.68 61.35
C LYS A 2 -39.37 63.83 61.88
N ASN A 3 -38.11 63.92 61.44
CA ASN A 3 -37.37 64.73 60.48
C ASN A 3 -35.93 64.14 60.43
N HIS A 4 -35.28 64.25 59.28
CA HIS A 4 -33.85 64.49 58.98
C HIS A 4 -32.71 64.32 60.02
N HIS A 5 -31.62 63.68 59.59
CA HIS A 5 -30.32 64.30 59.17
C HIS A 5 -29.46 63.23 58.44
N ALA A 6 -29.06 63.40 57.17
CA ALA A 6 -27.84 64.10 56.69
C ALA A 6 -26.58 63.65 57.44
N GLY A 7 -25.51 63.11 56.85
CA GLY A 7 -25.08 62.84 55.48
C GLY A 7 -23.56 62.61 55.51
N LYS A 8 -23.02 61.81 54.58
CA LYS A 8 -21.69 62.00 53.96
C LYS A 8 -21.53 61.01 52.80
N VAL A 9 -21.14 61.58 51.66
CA VAL A 9 -20.88 60.95 50.37
C VAL A 9 -19.37 60.74 50.23
N LEU A 10 -18.95 59.59 49.67
CA LEU A 10 -17.83 59.45 48.69
C LEU A 10 -17.84 57.98 48.20
N VAL A 11 -18.32 57.68 46.98
CA VAL A 11 -17.58 57.50 45.71
C VAL A 11 -16.60 56.30 45.76
N LEU A 12 -16.93 55.13 45.22
CA LEU A 12 -16.88 54.67 43.81
C LEU A 12 -15.58 53.90 43.50
N ALA A 13 -15.68 52.59 43.20
CA ALA A 13 -14.93 51.94 42.12
C ALA A 13 -15.42 50.50 41.90
N LEU A 14 -15.82 50.27 40.65
CA LEU A 14 -16.13 49.00 39.98
C LEU A 14 -14.89 48.10 39.82
N LEU A 15 -15.13 46.89 39.29
CA LEU A 15 -14.22 45.83 38.80
C LEU A 15 -14.01 44.72 39.84
N GLY A 16 -14.38 43.46 39.63
CA GLY A 16 -14.73 42.73 38.42
C GLY A 16 -14.11 41.34 38.50
N LEU A 17 -14.78 40.37 37.87
CA LEU A 17 -14.32 39.01 37.51
C LEU A 17 -14.45 37.87 38.56
N PHE A 18 -15.49 37.08 38.32
CA PHE A 18 -15.59 35.65 38.57
C PHE A 18 -14.41 34.88 37.94
N MET A 19 -13.82 33.93 38.67
CA MET A 19 -13.29 32.70 38.10
C MET A 19 -13.55 31.56 39.09
N LEU A 20 -14.49 30.68 38.73
CA LEU A 20 -14.67 29.36 39.34
C LEU A 20 -13.76 28.40 38.58
N SER A 21 -12.67 27.94 39.21
CA SER A 21 -11.86 26.85 38.68
C SER A 21 -12.48 25.53 39.08
N ALA A 22 -13.35 24.98 38.23
CA ALA A 22 -13.70 23.57 38.24
C ALA A 22 -12.56 22.80 37.56
N CYS A 23 -11.76 22.06 38.32
CA CYS A 23 -10.83 21.07 37.78
C CYS A 23 -11.64 19.84 37.37
N SER A 24 -12.05 19.78 36.11
CA SER A 24 -12.34 18.50 35.46
C SER A 24 -11.00 17.84 35.17
N ALA A 25 -10.73 16.72 35.84
CA ALA A 25 -9.63 15.85 35.48
C ALA A 25 -10.02 15.12 34.18
N ASP A 26 -9.61 15.66 33.04
CA ASP A 26 -9.58 14.91 31.79
C ASP A 26 -8.63 13.74 31.99
N THR A 27 -9.22 12.54 32.05
CA THR A 27 -8.46 11.30 31.99
C THR A 27 -8.12 11.13 30.51
N ALA A 28 -6.91 11.54 30.13
CA ALA A 28 -6.39 11.29 28.79
C ALA A 28 -6.38 9.77 28.58
N SER A 29 -7.30 9.29 27.75
CA SER A 29 -7.24 7.94 27.21
C SER A 29 -6.02 7.91 26.30
N GLU A 30 -4.95 7.26 26.74
CA GLU A 30 -3.87 6.87 25.82
C GLU A 30 -4.52 5.99 24.74
N GLU A 31 -4.68 6.54 23.54
CA GLU A 31 -4.95 5.72 22.35
C GLU A 31 -3.77 4.76 22.25
N THR A 32 -4.00 3.51 22.65
CA THR A 32 -3.07 2.43 22.40
C THR A 32 -3.05 2.23 20.89
N THR A 33 -2.14 2.90 20.21
CA THR A 33 -1.88 2.66 18.79
C THR A 33 -1.51 1.20 18.68
N ALA A 34 -2.32 0.42 17.95
CA ALA A 34 -1.97 -0.97 17.67
C ALA A 34 -0.56 -0.99 17.05
N PRO A 35 0.29 -1.95 17.41
CA PRO A 35 1.63 -2.03 16.82
C PRO A 35 1.51 -2.12 15.30
N VAL A 36 2.33 -1.35 14.58
CA VAL A 36 2.47 -1.47 13.14
C VAL A 36 2.98 -2.89 12.85
N PRO A 37 2.31 -3.66 11.98
CA PRO A 37 2.76 -5.00 11.67
C PRO A 37 4.16 -4.95 11.05
N ASP A 38 4.95 -6.00 11.25
CA ASP A 38 6.21 -6.14 10.52
C ASP A 38 5.97 -6.68 9.10
N ALA A 39 7.01 -6.67 8.25
CA ALA A 39 6.90 -7.11 6.86
C ALA A 39 6.49 -8.59 6.75
N THR A 40 6.92 -9.44 7.70
CA THR A 40 6.61 -10.88 7.71
C THR A 40 5.18 -11.15 8.14
N GLU A 41 4.62 -10.32 9.02
CA GLU A 41 3.20 -10.37 9.38
C GLU A 41 2.29 -10.02 8.20
N LEU A 42 2.69 -9.07 7.35
CA LEU A 42 1.97 -8.75 6.10
C LEU A 42 2.21 -9.77 4.99
N MET A 43 3.40 -10.34 4.94
CA MET A 43 3.87 -11.18 3.83
C MET A 43 4.52 -12.46 4.38
N PRO A 44 3.71 -13.48 4.74
CA PRO A 44 4.20 -14.67 5.44
C PRO A 44 5.30 -15.45 4.71
N VAL A 45 5.35 -15.39 3.37
CA VAL A 45 6.40 -16.03 2.56
C VAL A 45 7.81 -15.55 2.93
N LEU A 46 7.96 -14.34 3.49
CA LEU A 46 9.23 -13.82 3.98
C LEU A 46 9.82 -14.61 5.16
N SER A 47 8.98 -15.35 5.90
CA SER A 47 9.44 -16.22 7.00
C SER A 47 10.07 -17.53 6.53
N GLU A 48 9.90 -17.90 5.27
CA GLU A 48 10.40 -19.14 4.71
C GLU A 48 11.91 -19.05 4.44
N GLU A 49 12.62 -20.18 4.35
CA GLU A 49 14.03 -20.18 3.92
C GLU A 49 14.14 -19.98 2.41
N ALA A 50 15.08 -19.14 1.97
CA ALA A 50 15.30 -18.87 0.55
C ALA A 50 15.70 -20.13 -0.23
N GLY A 51 14.97 -20.44 -1.30
CA GLY A 51 15.23 -21.50 -2.25
C GLY A 51 15.85 -21.01 -3.56
N ASP A 52 16.03 -21.93 -4.52
CA ASP A 52 16.58 -21.59 -5.84
C ASP A 52 15.65 -20.69 -6.67
N ALA A 53 14.33 -20.81 -6.48
CA ALA A 53 13.33 -19.97 -7.15
C ALA A 53 13.35 -18.51 -6.67
N ASP A 54 13.91 -18.26 -5.49
CA ASP A 54 13.96 -16.93 -4.87
C ASP A 54 15.12 -16.08 -5.35
N ARG A 55 15.89 -16.56 -6.33
CA ARG A 55 17.01 -15.82 -6.92
C ARG A 55 16.52 -15.02 -8.11
N LEU A 56 17.00 -13.77 -8.21
CA LEU A 56 16.85 -13.01 -9.45
C LEU A 56 17.55 -13.74 -10.61
N PRO A 57 17.06 -13.57 -11.86
CA PRO A 57 17.72 -14.11 -13.03
C PRO A 57 19.17 -13.63 -13.18
N GLU A 58 19.97 -14.37 -13.94
CA GLU A 58 21.36 -14.01 -14.19
C GLU A 58 21.46 -12.59 -14.79
N GLY A 59 22.42 -11.80 -14.31
CA GLY A 59 22.62 -10.41 -14.75
C GLY A 59 21.82 -9.37 -13.96
N PHE A 60 20.92 -9.78 -13.07
CA PHE A 60 20.25 -8.89 -12.13
C PHE A 60 20.89 -8.96 -10.75
N GLU A 61 21.16 -7.80 -10.17
CA GLU A 61 21.68 -7.67 -8.81
C GLU A 61 20.60 -7.13 -7.87
N THR A 62 20.72 -7.44 -6.59
CA THR A 62 19.91 -6.80 -5.55
C THR A 62 20.27 -5.33 -5.42
N SER A 63 19.36 -4.53 -4.86
CA SER A 63 19.63 -3.13 -4.56
C SER A 63 20.25 -2.96 -3.17
N GLU A 64 20.69 -1.75 -2.82
CA GLU A 64 21.09 -1.43 -1.43
C GLU A 64 19.90 -1.52 -0.44
N ALA A 65 18.66 -1.58 -0.93
CA ALA A 65 17.46 -1.58 -0.11
C ALA A 65 17.09 -2.96 0.46
N TYR A 66 17.61 -4.06 -0.09
CA TYR A 66 17.32 -5.43 0.37
C TYR A 66 18.46 -6.39 0.02
N THR A 67 18.58 -7.51 0.75
CA THR A 67 19.61 -8.51 0.47
C THR A 67 19.08 -9.65 -0.38
N ALA A 68 19.98 -10.40 -1.04
CA ALA A 68 19.61 -11.59 -1.81
C ALA A 68 18.95 -12.68 -0.94
N GLU A 69 19.32 -12.75 0.34
CA GLU A 69 18.78 -13.72 1.30
C GLU A 69 17.36 -13.37 1.77
N ALA A 70 16.97 -12.09 1.68
CA ALA A 70 15.64 -11.60 2.04
C ALA A 70 14.62 -11.77 0.90
N LEU A 71 15.08 -12.05 -0.32
CA LEU A 71 14.23 -12.14 -1.50
C LEU A 71 13.41 -13.43 -1.51
N ARG A 72 12.12 -13.36 -1.84
CA ARG A 72 11.23 -14.50 -2.04
C ARG A 72 10.45 -14.34 -3.34
N MET A 73 10.39 -15.37 -4.15
CA MET A 73 9.51 -15.44 -5.32
C MET A 73 8.08 -15.41 -4.83
N LEU A 74 7.33 -14.41 -5.27
CA LEU A 74 5.93 -14.26 -4.92
C LEU A 74 5.04 -14.93 -5.96
N ALA A 75 5.25 -14.62 -7.25
CA ALA A 75 4.45 -15.16 -8.34
C ALA A 75 5.12 -15.00 -9.70
N GLN A 76 4.69 -15.80 -10.67
CA GLN A 76 5.04 -15.65 -12.08
C GLN A 76 3.78 -15.30 -12.88
N SER A 77 3.83 -14.19 -13.64
CA SER A 77 2.79 -13.78 -14.59
C SER A 77 3.27 -14.00 -16.02
N SER A 78 2.39 -13.89 -17.01
CA SER A 78 2.86 -13.83 -18.40
C SER A 78 3.59 -12.52 -18.74
N TYR A 79 3.60 -11.55 -17.83
CA TYR A 79 4.28 -10.26 -17.95
C TYR A 79 5.61 -10.19 -17.21
N GLY A 80 5.95 -11.16 -16.36
CA GLY A 80 7.20 -11.16 -15.61
C GLY A 80 7.19 -12.01 -14.35
N ASP A 81 8.35 -12.05 -13.71
CA ASP A 81 8.54 -12.65 -12.40
C ASP A 81 8.44 -11.57 -11.31
N HIS A 82 7.75 -11.89 -10.21
CA HIS A 82 7.46 -10.97 -9.12
C HIS A 82 8.00 -11.53 -7.82
N PHE A 83 8.79 -10.73 -7.11
CA PHE A 83 9.42 -11.08 -5.86
C PHE A 83 9.09 -10.07 -4.78
N VAL A 84 9.18 -10.50 -3.54
CA VAL A 84 9.12 -9.63 -2.35
C VAL A 84 10.38 -9.79 -1.53
N ALA A 85 10.74 -8.75 -0.77
CA ALA A 85 11.82 -8.83 0.19
C ALA A 85 11.54 -7.95 1.41
N GLU A 86 12.04 -8.34 2.57
CA GLU A 86 12.17 -7.41 3.69
C GLU A 86 13.32 -6.43 3.38
N GLY A 87 13.00 -5.13 3.47
CA GLY A 87 13.97 -4.06 3.29
C GLY A 87 14.92 -3.94 4.47
N VAL A 88 16.09 -3.35 4.24
CA VAL A 88 17.13 -3.19 5.29
C VAL A 88 16.69 -2.34 6.47
N ASN A 89 15.64 -1.51 6.34
CA ASN A 89 15.04 -0.75 7.44
C ASN A 89 13.66 -1.29 7.86
N GLY A 90 13.33 -2.52 7.46
CA GLY A 90 12.04 -3.15 7.76
C GLY A 90 10.91 -2.75 6.81
N GLU A 91 11.21 -2.16 5.65
CA GLU A 91 10.24 -1.93 4.58
C GLU A 91 9.75 -3.24 3.94
N LEU A 92 8.67 -3.21 3.17
CA LEU A 92 8.33 -4.31 2.26
C LEU A 92 8.67 -3.91 0.83
N CYS A 93 9.62 -4.61 0.24
CA CYS A 93 10.02 -4.43 -1.14
C CYS A 93 9.18 -5.30 -2.08
N LEU A 94 8.74 -4.72 -3.20
CA LEU A 94 8.26 -5.45 -4.38
C LEU A 94 9.29 -5.29 -5.50
N ILE A 95 9.63 -6.39 -6.16
CA ILE A 95 10.55 -6.44 -7.28
C ILE A 95 9.80 -7.12 -8.44
N THR A 96 9.87 -6.52 -9.63
CA THR A 96 9.35 -7.14 -10.86
C THR A 96 10.45 -7.20 -11.89
N VAL A 97 10.70 -8.40 -12.44
CA VAL A 97 11.53 -8.62 -13.62
C VAL A 97 10.59 -8.78 -14.81
N ALA A 98 10.63 -7.82 -15.75
CA ALA A 98 9.69 -7.81 -16.88
C ALA A 98 10.03 -8.92 -17.89
N ALA A 99 9.00 -9.64 -18.33
CA ALA A 99 9.16 -10.65 -19.35
C ALA A 99 9.52 -10.02 -20.71
N PRO A 100 10.37 -10.70 -21.50
CA PRO A 100 10.66 -10.26 -22.86
C PRO A 100 9.43 -10.37 -23.77
N LYS A 101 9.37 -9.51 -24.78
CA LYS A 101 8.31 -9.53 -25.81
C LYS A 101 8.40 -10.76 -26.70
N GLU A 102 9.60 -11.27 -26.93
CA GLU A 102 9.86 -12.46 -27.74
C GLU A 102 10.11 -13.68 -26.85
N GLN A 103 9.46 -14.81 -27.16
CA GLN A 103 9.61 -16.05 -26.40
C GLN A 103 11.03 -16.62 -26.57
N GLY A 104 11.61 -17.09 -25.46
CA GLY A 104 12.94 -17.70 -25.44
C GLY A 104 14.10 -16.72 -25.40
N MET A 105 13.82 -15.42 -25.26
CA MET A 105 14.81 -14.42 -24.89
C MET A 105 14.97 -14.36 -23.36
N GLU A 106 16.11 -13.87 -22.90
CA GLU A 106 16.34 -13.61 -21.48
C GLU A 106 15.72 -12.25 -21.09
N PRO A 107 15.25 -12.08 -19.84
CA PRO A 107 14.81 -10.78 -19.35
C PRO A 107 15.98 -9.80 -19.23
N GLU A 108 15.72 -8.53 -19.51
CA GLU A 108 16.77 -7.48 -19.50
C GLU A 108 16.45 -6.32 -18.55
N VAL A 109 15.21 -6.23 -18.04
CA VAL A 109 14.77 -5.11 -17.22
C VAL A 109 14.05 -5.59 -15.97
N ALA A 110 14.41 -4.98 -14.84
CA ALA A 110 13.72 -5.12 -13.57
C ALA A 110 13.61 -3.76 -12.87
N ALA A 111 12.62 -3.62 -12.00
CA ALA A 111 12.55 -2.51 -11.07
C ALA A 111 12.15 -3.00 -9.69
N SER A 112 12.38 -2.16 -8.68
CA SER A 112 11.95 -2.42 -7.31
C SER A 112 11.47 -1.14 -6.63
N THR A 113 10.63 -1.31 -5.62
CA THR A 113 10.19 -0.24 -4.72
C THR A 113 10.01 -0.82 -3.32
N CYS A 114 10.36 -0.06 -2.28
CA CYS A 114 10.36 -0.51 -0.88
C CYS A 114 9.64 0.50 0.03
N PRO A 115 8.30 0.59 -0.03
CA PRO A 115 7.55 1.44 0.89
C PRO A 115 7.55 0.92 2.34
N PRO A 116 7.34 1.81 3.32
CA PRO A 116 7.10 1.42 4.72
C PRO A 116 5.91 0.47 4.85
N VAL A 117 5.98 -0.44 5.83
CA VAL A 117 4.96 -1.50 6.02
C VAL A 117 3.58 -0.92 6.34
N GLU A 118 3.50 0.19 7.08
CA GLU A 118 2.22 0.88 7.31
C GLU A 118 1.57 1.35 6.01
N HIS A 119 2.37 1.84 5.05
CA HIS A 119 1.86 2.27 3.76
C HIS A 119 1.33 1.08 2.96
N VAL A 120 2.01 -0.07 3.03
CA VAL A 120 1.58 -1.30 2.35
C VAL A 120 0.28 -1.83 2.93
N ALA A 121 0.16 -1.90 4.26
CA ALA A 121 -1.07 -2.35 4.90
C ALA A 121 -2.28 -1.51 4.48
N GLU A 122 -2.08 -0.21 4.30
CA GLU A 122 -3.14 0.72 3.93
C GLU A 122 -3.35 0.86 2.42
N ASN A 123 -2.33 0.78 1.57
CA ASN A 123 -2.41 1.18 0.16
C ASN A 123 -1.92 0.10 -0.81
N GLY A 124 -1.25 -0.93 -0.31
CA GLY A 124 -0.51 -1.88 -1.14
C GLY A 124 0.79 -1.29 -1.69
N ILE A 125 1.31 -1.90 -2.75
CA ILE A 125 2.51 -1.44 -3.47
C ILE A 125 2.19 -1.32 -4.95
N LEU A 126 2.51 -0.19 -5.55
CA LEU A 126 2.51 0.03 -6.99
C LEU A 126 3.94 0.08 -7.51
N LEU A 127 4.24 -0.73 -8.51
CA LEU A 127 5.51 -0.76 -9.21
C LEU A 127 5.29 -0.74 -10.72
N ALA A 128 6.03 0.12 -11.43
CA ALA A 128 6.19 0.01 -12.88
C ALA A 128 7.61 -0.37 -13.27
N VAL A 129 7.69 -1.13 -14.36
CA VAL A 129 8.92 -1.43 -15.07
C VAL A 129 8.79 -0.90 -16.50
N THR A 130 9.71 -0.05 -16.93
CA THR A 130 9.81 0.39 -18.33
C THR A 130 10.66 -0.61 -19.10
N GLY A 131 10.03 -1.51 -19.85
CA GLY A 131 10.67 -2.61 -20.56
C GLY A 131 11.39 -2.21 -21.85
N GLY A 132 11.17 -1.00 -22.35
CA GLY A 132 11.87 -0.48 -23.54
C GLY A 132 11.55 -1.29 -24.80
N GLU A 133 12.55 -1.51 -25.67
CA GLU A 133 12.36 -2.21 -26.94
C GLU A 133 12.18 -3.73 -26.76
N SER A 134 12.86 -4.34 -25.79
CA SER A 134 12.97 -5.80 -25.64
C SER A 134 11.91 -6.42 -24.72
N SER A 135 11.41 -5.69 -23.72
CA SER A 135 10.49 -6.21 -22.69
C SER A 135 9.16 -5.46 -22.65
N PHE A 136 8.15 -6.04 -22.00
CA PHE A 136 6.90 -5.35 -21.76
C PHE A 136 7.08 -4.18 -20.79
N ASP A 137 6.35 -3.09 -21.00
CA ASP A 137 6.14 -2.10 -19.94
C ASP A 137 5.09 -2.67 -19.00
N VAL A 138 5.48 -2.99 -17.77
CA VAL A 138 4.67 -3.76 -16.82
C VAL A 138 4.29 -2.88 -15.63
N VAL A 139 3.04 -2.98 -15.22
CA VAL A 139 2.55 -2.43 -13.96
C VAL A 139 2.13 -3.59 -13.07
N THR A 140 2.64 -3.58 -11.85
CA THR A 140 2.34 -4.56 -10.80
C THR A 140 1.80 -3.84 -9.59
N PHE A 141 0.60 -4.23 -9.16
CA PHE A 141 0.01 -3.79 -7.90
C PHE A 141 -0.06 -4.97 -6.93
N LEU A 142 0.70 -4.92 -5.85
CA LEU A 142 0.45 -5.76 -4.67
C LEU A 142 -0.66 -5.11 -3.87
N LEU A 143 -1.81 -5.79 -3.75
CA LEU A 143 -2.94 -5.28 -3.00
C LEU A 143 -2.68 -5.36 -1.48
N PRO A 144 -3.24 -4.45 -0.69
CA PRO A 144 -3.22 -4.57 0.76
C PRO A 144 -3.95 -5.85 1.21
N PRO A 145 -3.57 -6.42 2.36
CA PRO A 145 -3.98 -7.77 2.79
C PRO A 145 -5.48 -7.92 3.08
N ASP A 146 -6.21 -6.81 3.24
CA ASP A 146 -7.65 -6.82 3.45
C ASP A 146 -8.46 -6.99 2.15
N ILE A 147 -7.82 -6.89 0.98
CA ILE A 147 -8.45 -7.08 -0.32
C ILE A 147 -8.17 -8.49 -0.84
N SER A 148 -9.21 -9.31 -0.88
CA SER A 148 -9.11 -10.70 -1.34
C SER A 148 -9.00 -10.84 -2.86
N GLU A 149 -8.48 -11.97 -3.32
CA GLU A 149 -8.47 -12.36 -4.74
C GLU A 149 -9.88 -12.35 -5.33
N GLN A 150 -10.89 -12.80 -4.58
CA GLN A 150 -12.28 -12.78 -5.01
C GLN A 150 -12.74 -11.35 -5.30
N THR A 151 -12.47 -10.42 -4.39
CA THR A 151 -12.84 -9.00 -4.54
C THR A 151 -12.15 -8.37 -5.74
N ALA A 152 -10.86 -8.65 -5.93
CA ALA A 152 -10.10 -8.23 -7.10
C ALA A 152 -10.72 -8.79 -8.38
N THR A 153 -10.96 -10.10 -8.44
CA THR A 153 -11.54 -10.80 -9.59
C THR A 153 -12.91 -10.27 -9.98
N GLU A 154 -13.81 -10.09 -9.00
CA GLU A 154 -15.15 -9.55 -9.25
C GLU A 154 -15.12 -8.11 -9.76
N THR A 155 -14.16 -7.31 -9.31
CA THR A 155 -13.99 -5.92 -9.75
C THR A 155 -13.41 -5.87 -11.16
N ILE A 156 -12.32 -6.58 -11.41
CA ILE A 156 -11.66 -6.61 -12.72
C ILE A 156 -12.59 -7.19 -13.79
N ASN A 157 -13.35 -8.24 -13.53
CA ASN A 157 -14.31 -8.78 -14.51
C ASN A 157 -15.43 -7.80 -14.90
N LYS A 158 -15.74 -6.81 -14.05
CA LYS A 158 -16.70 -5.74 -14.37
C LYS A 158 -16.05 -4.66 -15.25
N LEU A 159 -14.77 -4.36 -15.02
CA LEU A 159 -14.01 -3.34 -15.75
C LEU A 159 -13.53 -3.85 -17.12
N VAL A 160 -13.10 -5.11 -17.18
CA VAL A 160 -12.61 -5.79 -18.37
C VAL A 160 -13.49 -7.02 -18.62
N PRO A 161 -14.63 -6.87 -19.32
CA PRO A 161 -15.42 -8.01 -19.73
C PRO A 161 -14.57 -9.00 -20.55
N ASN A 162 -14.60 -10.29 -20.18
CA ASN A 162 -13.82 -11.37 -20.79
C ASN A 162 -12.31 -11.36 -20.49
N ASN A 163 -11.87 -10.80 -19.36
CA ASN A 163 -10.48 -10.84 -18.89
C ASN A 163 -9.88 -12.26 -18.65
N HIS A 164 -10.52 -13.34 -19.11
CA HIS A 164 -10.10 -14.73 -18.90
C HIS A 164 -10.13 -15.55 -20.20
N THR A 165 -10.37 -14.92 -21.36
CA THR A 165 -10.50 -15.63 -22.64
C THR A 165 -9.18 -15.78 -23.40
N ASP A 166 -8.14 -15.05 -23.01
CA ASP A 166 -6.85 -15.01 -23.70
C ASP A 166 -5.75 -15.72 -22.90
N LEU A 167 -4.74 -16.22 -23.62
CA LEU A 167 -3.54 -16.82 -23.01
C LEU A 167 -2.73 -15.83 -22.17
N ARG A 168 -2.94 -14.53 -22.42
CA ARG A 168 -2.43 -13.39 -21.65
C ARG A 168 -3.60 -12.42 -21.49
N PRO A 169 -4.32 -12.45 -20.37
CA PRO A 169 -5.42 -11.54 -20.15
C PRO A 169 -4.91 -10.12 -19.95
N ALA A 170 -5.76 -9.12 -20.19
CA ALA A 170 -5.37 -7.71 -20.05
C ALA A 170 -4.89 -7.39 -18.61
N VAL A 171 -5.54 -7.99 -17.61
CA VAL A 171 -5.12 -7.94 -16.21
C VAL A 171 -4.98 -9.37 -15.67
N GLU A 172 -3.77 -9.79 -15.34
CA GLU A 172 -3.54 -11.01 -14.58
C GLU A 172 -3.76 -10.76 -13.09
N ILE A 173 -4.52 -11.66 -12.46
CA ILE A 173 -4.74 -11.68 -11.03
C ILE A 173 -4.06 -12.93 -10.50
N LEU A 174 -3.07 -12.73 -9.63
CA LEU A 174 -2.30 -13.81 -9.04
C LEU A 174 -2.48 -13.75 -7.53
N SER A 175 -2.60 -14.91 -6.90
CA SER A 175 -2.66 -15.03 -5.45
C SER A 175 -1.65 -16.06 -4.96
N ASN A 176 -0.93 -15.72 -3.90
CA ASN A 176 -0.01 -16.63 -3.21
C ASN A 176 0.09 -16.23 -1.73
N ASP A 177 -0.12 -17.18 -0.81
CA ASP A 177 -0.01 -16.97 0.65
C ASP A 177 -0.64 -15.66 1.17
N SER A 178 -1.87 -15.37 0.71
CA SER A 178 -2.67 -14.17 1.04
C SER A 178 -2.29 -12.89 0.30
N ALA A 179 -1.14 -12.86 -0.39
CA ALA A 179 -0.81 -11.79 -1.32
C ALA A 179 -1.69 -11.86 -2.56
N VAL A 180 -2.13 -10.71 -3.06
CA VAL A 180 -2.87 -10.61 -4.32
C VAL A 180 -2.17 -9.58 -5.20
N LEU A 181 -1.77 -9.98 -6.40
CA LEU A 181 -1.18 -9.12 -7.40
C LEU A 181 -2.18 -8.83 -8.52
N LEU A 182 -2.24 -7.59 -8.97
CA LEU A 182 -2.77 -7.21 -10.28
C LEU A 182 -1.59 -6.89 -11.19
N VAL A 183 -1.45 -7.62 -12.29
CA VAL A 183 -0.36 -7.45 -13.24
C VAL A 183 -0.91 -7.16 -14.62
N MET A 184 -0.44 -6.09 -15.25
CA MET A 184 -0.91 -5.67 -16.57
C MET A 184 0.18 -4.88 -17.30
N THR A 185 -0.05 -4.53 -18.56
CA THR A 185 0.82 -3.57 -19.25
C THR A 185 0.53 -2.15 -18.79
N SER A 186 1.50 -1.24 -18.96
CA SER A 186 1.28 0.19 -18.73
C SER A 186 0.16 0.75 -19.60
N GLU A 187 0.02 0.29 -20.85
CA GLU A 187 -1.08 0.66 -21.74
C GLU A 187 -2.43 0.26 -21.15
N THR A 188 -2.60 -0.99 -20.71
CA THR A 188 -3.85 -1.43 -20.08
C THR A 188 -4.14 -0.65 -18.80
N SER A 189 -3.13 -0.37 -17.97
CA SER A 189 -3.32 0.46 -16.79
C SER A 189 -3.86 1.86 -17.14
N GLN A 190 -3.35 2.47 -18.21
CA GLN A 190 -3.81 3.79 -18.68
C GLN A 190 -5.23 3.72 -19.26
N GLU A 191 -5.57 2.67 -20.00
CA GLU A 191 -6.91 2.46 -20.55
C GLU A 191 -7.98 2.27 -19.47
N LEU A 192 -7.63 1.55 -18.40
CA LEU A 192 -8.50 1.36 -17.24
C LEU A 192 -8.75 2.66 -16.48
N GLY A 193 -7.74 3.54 -16.44
CA GLY A 193 -7.78 4.76 -15.65
C GLY A 193 -7.95 4.48 -14.15
N ASP A 194 -8.51 5.46 -13.44
CA ASP A 194 -8.79 5.32 -12.01
C ASP A 194 -9.93 4.32 -11.77
N PHE A 195 -9.70 3.33 -10.91
CA PHE A 195 -10.75 2.41 -10.47
C PHE A 195 -10.68 2.13 -8.97
N GLN A 196 -11.74 1.55 -8.43
CA GLN A 196 -11.88 1.30 -6.99
C GLN A 196 -12.05 -0.18 -6.70
N LEU A 197 -11.28 -0.66 -5.72
CA LEU A 197 -11.45 -1.98 -5.11
C LEU A 197 -12.16 -1.80 -3.77
N PRO A 198 -13.35 -2.41 -3.58
CA PRO A 198 -14.08 -2.28 -2.32
C PRO A 198 -13.35 -3.04 -1.21
N ARG A 199 -13.38 -2.49 0.01
CA ARG A 199 -12.82 -3.14 1.21
C ARG A 199 -13.92 -3.74 2.08
N PRO A 200 -13.60 -4.73 2.93
CA PRO A 200 -14.58 -5.33 3.85
C PRO A 200 -15.19 -4.32 4.84
N ASN A 201 -14.47 -3.25 5.18
CA ASN A 201 -14.94 -2.21 6.10
C ASN A 201 -15.94 -1.22 5.48
N GLY A 202 -16.20 -1.33 4.17
CA GLY A 202 -17.10 -0.44 3.42
C GLY A 202 -16.42 0.73 2.71
N ASP A 203 -15.12 0.95 2.94
CA ASP A 203 -14.31 1.91 2.18
C ASP A 203 -13.84 1.29 0.85
N SER A 204 -13.05 2.03 0.07
CA SER A 204 -12.45 1.55 -1.18
C SER A 204 -10.98 1.95 -1.26
N LEU A 205 -10.14 1.06 -1.80
CA LEU A 205 -8.83 1.43 -2.32
C LEU A 205 -8.99 2.02 -3.72
N THR A 206 -8.45 3.22 -3.96
CA THR A 206 -8.38 3.79 -5.30
C THR A 206 -7.06 3.39 -5.94
N ILE A 207 -7.14 2.69 -7.08
CA ILE A 207 -6.02 2.38 -7.94
C ILE A 207 -5.97 3.44 -9.03
N ARG A 208 -4.78 4.04 -9.23
CA ARG A 208 -4.53 5.05 -10.24
C ARG A 208 -3.47 4.55 -11.21
N PRO A 209 -3.56 4.89 -12.51
CA PRO A 209 -2.47 4.64 -13.44
C PRO A 209 -1.24 5.43 -13.03
N LEU A 210 -0.08 4.99 -13.51
CA LEU A 210 1.14 5.78 -13.42
C LEU A 210 1.15 6.83 -14.55
N ASP A 211 1.42 8.08 -14.15
CA ASP A 211 1.53 9.24 -15.04
C ASP A 211 2.76 9.16 -15.97
#